data_AF-A0A1F9BCN0-F1
#
_entry.id   AF-A0A1F9BCN0-F1
#
_cell.length_a   1.000
_cell.length_b   1.000
_cell.length_c   1.000
_cell.angle_alpha   90.00
_cell.angle_beta   90.00
_cell.angle_gamma   90.00
#
_symmetry.space_group_name_H-M   'P 1'
#
loop_
_entity.id
_entity.type
_entity.pdbx_description
1 polymer ?
#
loop_
_entity_poly.entity_id
_entity_poly.type
_entity_poly.pdbx_seq_one_letter_code
_entity_poly.pdbx_strand_id
1 'polypeptide(L)'
;MKTFFAAVICGIFLLIFASIPLLAQPVGKSAVDKECSKCHNTKRIYSANKTPGEWESTVDRMIKKGAKIKPEEKDEVLKYLNTLNK
;
A
#
# COMPACT_ATOMS: atom_id res chain seq x y z
N MET A 1 -28.74 39.17 4.61
CA MET A 1 -28.13 38.90 5.93
C MET A 1 -29.17 38.21 6.79
N LYS A 2 -29.02 37.02 7.37
CA LYS A 2 -27.82 36.21 7.61
C LYS A 2 -28.19 34.74 7.92
N THR A 3 -29.43 34.30 7.71
CA THR A 3 -29.94 33.06 8.33
C THR A 3 -30.44 31.97 7.38
N PHE A 4 -30.66 32.24 6.08
CA PHE A 4 -31.15 31.22 5.15
C PHE A 4 -30.05 30.49 4.33
N PHE A 5 -28.81 30.97 4.36
CA PHE A 5 -27.68 30.35 3.65
C PHE A 5 -26.89 29.32 4.49
N ALA A 6 -27.23 29.15 5.77
CA ALA A 6 -26.47 28.28 6.68
C ALA A 6 -26.88 26.79 6.59
N ALA A 7 -28.08 26.47 6.10
CA ALA A 7 -28.61 25.11 6.17
C ALA A 7 -28.20 24.20 5.00
N VAL A 8 -27.88 24.76 3.83
CA VAL A 8 -27.56 23.94 2.64
C VAL A 8 -26.07 23.60 2.55
N ILE A 9 -25.21 24.39 3.20
CA ILE A 9 -23.75 24.17 3.23
C ILE A 9 -23.37 23.05 4.21
N CYS A 10 -24.25 22.70 5.16
CA CYS A 10 -24.02 21.63 6.13
C CYS A 10 -24.29 20.22 5.57
N GLY A 11 -25.15 20.08 4.55
CA GLY A 11 -25.52 18.76 3.99
C GLY A 11 -24.56 18.20 2.94
N ILE A 12 -23.87 19.07 2.19
CA ILE A 12 -23.00 18.63 1.07
C ILE A 12 -21.58 18.24 1.55
N PHE A 13 -21.16 18.68 2.74
CA PHE A 13 -19.87 18.30 3.30
C PHE A 13 -19.80 16.88 3.85
N LEU A 14 -20.94 16.21 4.04
CA LEU A 14 -21.04 14.87 4.63
C LEU A 14 -21.01 13.70 3.63
N LEU A 15 -21.08 13.95 2.32
CA LEU A 15 -21.13 12.88 1.32
C LEU A 15 -19.84 12.69 0.51
N ILE A 16 -18.85 13.57 0.65
CA ILE A 16 -17.60 13.52 -0.15
C ILE A 16 -16.49 12.70 0.56
N PHE A 17 -16.63 12.43 1.86
CA PHE A 17 -15.64 11.67 2.64
C PHE A 17 -15.82 10.14 2.59
N ALA A 18 -16.87 9.62 1.95
CA ALA A 18 -17.21 8.19 2.02
C ALA A 18 -16.40 7.28 1.06
N SER A 19 -15.57 7.84 0.19
CA SER A 19 -15.03 7.08 -0.96
C SER A 19 -13.53 7.24 -1.21
N ILE A 20 -12.72 7.62 -0.21
CA ILE A 20 -11.27 7.74 -0.43
C ILE A 20 -10.52 6.51 0.10
N PRO A 21 -10.09 5.55 -0.73
CA PRO A 21 -9.05 4.61 -0.34
C PRO A 21 -7.69 5.31 -0.46
N LEU A 22 -7.45 6.38 0.32
CA LEU A 22 -6.20 7.14 0.26
C LEU A 22 -5.01 6.38 0.88
N LEU A 23 -5.29 5.34 1.66
CA LEU A 23 -4.36 4.81 2.66
C LEU A 23 -3.71 3.46 2.30
N ALA A 24 -4.04 2.85 1.17
CA ALA A 24 -3.46 1.54 0.81
C ALA A 24 -2.01 1.62 0.27
N GLN A 25 -1.54 2.80 -0.14
CA GLN A 25 -0.19 2.98 -0.69
C GLN A 25 0.92 3.19 0.36
N PRO A 26 0.76 3.97 1.46
CA PRO A 26 1.87 4.24 2.37
C PRO A 26 2.37 3.00 3.12
N VAL A 27 1.52 2.03 3.43
CA VAL A 27 1.89 0.87 4.26
C VAL A 27 2.77 -0.11 3.50
N GLY A 28 2.35 -0.57 2.31
CA GLY A 28 3.09 -1.55 1.51
C GLY A 28 4.48 -1.05 1.08
N LYS A 29 4.56 0.19 0.58
CA LYS A 29 5.85 0.79 0.22
C LYS A 29 6.76 0.97 1.43
N SER A 30 6.22 1.45 2.56
CA SER A 30 7.03 1.64 3.77
C SER A 30 7.58 0.31 4.30
N ALA A 31 6.77 -0.76 4.27
CA ALA A 31 7.21 -2.09 4.65
C ALA A 31 8.32 -2.61 3.72
N VAL A 32 8.18 -2.44 2.40
CA VAL A 32 9.24 -2.80 1.44
C VAL A 32 10.54 -2.03 1.71
N ASP A 33 10.46 -0.71 1.89
CA ASP A 33 11.64 0.12 2.11
C ASP A 33 12.35 -0.24 3.44
N LYS A 34 11.58 -0.53 4.50
CA LYS A 34 12.11 -0.86 5.83
C LYS A 34 12.62 -2.29 5.94
N GLU A 35 11.87 -3.27 5.44
CA GLU A 35 12.15 -4.69 5.68
C GLU A 35 13.01 -5.31 4.57
N CYS A 36 12.75 -4.99 3.31
CA CYS A 36 13.46 -5.62 2.19
C CYS A 36 14.89 -5.09 1.96
N SER A 37 15.24 -3.96 2.59
CA SER A 37 16.59 -3.37 2.55
C SER A 37 17.53 -3.95 3.60
N LYS A 38 17.02 -4.67 4.62
CA LYS A 38 17.82 -5.18 5.75
C LYS A 38 18.85 -6.24 5.39
N CYS A 39 18.61 -7.03 4.34
CA CYS A 39 19.49 -8.14 3.95
C CYS A 39 20.24 -7.88 2.63
N HIS A 40 19.68 -7.09 1.72
CA HIS A 40 20.29 -6.73 0.43
C HIS A 40 19.59 -5.52 -0.19
N ASN A 41 20.20 -4.90 -1.20
CA ASN A 41 19.63 -3.74 -1.90
C ASN A 41 18.26 -4.05 -2.57
N THR A 42 17.32 -3.11 -2.47
CA THR A 42 15.98 -3.12 -3.08
C THR A 42 15.98 -2.87 -4.60
N LYS A 43 17.11 -2.52 -5.24
CA LYS A 43 17.22 -2.40 -6.71
C LYS A 43 16.67 -3.63 -7.46
N ARG A 44 16.80 -4.83 -6.87
CA ARG A 44 16.26 -6.09 -7.40
C ARG A 44 14.73 -6.07 -7.53
N ILE A 45 14.04 -5.34 -6.67
CA ILE A 45 12.58 -5.19 -6.69
C ILE A 45 12.17 -4.33 -7.88
N TYR A 46 12.76 -3.15 -8.02
CA TYR A 46 12.41 -2.18 -9.08
C TYR A 46 12.87 -2.58 -10.49
N SER A 47 13.77 -3.57 -10.59
CA SER A 47 14.25 -4.12 -11.86
C SER A 47 13.53 -5.41 -12.25
N ALA A 48 12.65 -5.95 -11.39
CA ALA A 48 11.93 -7.19 -11.67
C ALA A 48 10.68 -6.91 -12.51
N ASN A 49 10.37 -7.84 -13.42
CA ASN A 49 9.04 -7.98 -13.99
C ASN A 49 8.49 -9.33 -13.53
N LYS A 50 7.37 -9.32 -12.80
CA LYS A 50 6.81 -10.50 -12.13
C LYS A 50 5.30 -10.45 -12.16
N THR A 51 4.70 -11.61 -12.31
CA THR A 51 3.26 -11.80 -12.09
C THR A 51 2.93 -11.73 -10.59
N PRO A 52 1.64 -11.55 -10.22
CA PRO A 52 1.22 -11.55 -8.82
C PRO A 52 1.63 -12.81 -8.03
N GLY A 53 1.49 -14.00 -8.61
CA GLY A 53 1.91 -15.25 -7.96
C GLY A 53 3.43 -15.36 -7.77
N GLU A 54 4.22 -14.79 -8.68
CA GLU A 54 5.67 -14.74 -8.54
C GLU A 54 6.12 -13.75 -7.45
N TRP A 55 5.39 -12.65 -7.27
CA TRP A 55 5.61 -11.74 -6.15
C TRP A 55 5.29 -12.40 -4.81
N GLU A 56 4.16 -13.09 -4.72
CA GLU A 56 3.79 -13.85 -3.52
C GLU A 56 4.87 -14.86 -3.15
N SER A 57 5.28 -15.69 -4.11
CA SER A 57 6.37 -16.66 -3.93
C SER A 57 7.67 -15.99 -3.50
N THR A 58 7.95 -14.79 -4.01
CA THR A 58 9.15 -14.02 -3.65
C THR A 58 9.08 -13.51 -2.22
N VAL A 59 7.97 -12.91 -1.81
CA VAL A 59 7.76 -12.39 -0.45
C VAL A 59 7.82 -13.54 0.55
N ASP A 60 7.15 -14.66 0.29
CA ASP A 60 7.19 -15.83 1.16
C ASP A 60 8.59 -16.40 1.32
N ARG A 61 9.35 -16.45 0.22
CA ARG A 61 10.75 -16.86 0.27
C ARG A 61 11.61 -15.89 1.10
N MET A 62 11.33 -14.59 1.08
CA MET A 62 12.08 -13.62 1.90
C MET A 62 11.68 -13.70 3.38
N ILE A 63 10.40 -13.93 3.69
CA ILE A 63 9.93 -14.18 5.06
C ILE A 63 10.61 -15.42 5.63
N LYS A 64 10.65 -16.54 4.87
CA LYS A 64 11.38 -17.76 5.25
C LYS A 64 12.88 -17.53 5.49
N LYS A 65 13.46 -16.51 4.86
CA LYS A 65 14.88 -16.12 5.04
C LYS A 65 15.09 -15.09 6.15
N GLY A 66 14.04 -14.65 6.83
CA GLY A 66 14.12 -13.77 7.99
C GLY A 66 13.59 -12.35 7.79
N ALA A 67 12.96 -12.03 6.65
CA ALA A 67 12.25 -10.76 6.51
C ALA A 67 11.07 -10.71 7.50
N LYS A 68 10.99 -9.64 8.31
CA LYS A 68 9.99 -9.49 9.37
C LYS A 68 8.75 -8.75 8.85
N ILE A 69 8.01 -9.41 7.96
CA ILE A 69 6.71 -8.94 7.48
C ILE A 69 5.62 -9.65 8.29
N LYS A 70 4.71 -8.91 8.91
CA LYS A 70 3.56 -9.51 9.59
C LYS A 70 2.53 -10.02 8.59
N PRO A 71 1.70 -11.03 8.93
CA PRO A 71 0.67 -11.54 8.04
C PRO A 71 -0.24 -10.43 7.49
N GLU A 72 -0.61 -9.46 8.31
CA GLU A 72 -1.51 -8.36 7.93
C GLU A 72 -0.82 -7.32 7.02
N GLU A 73 0.51 -7.24 7.05
CA GLU A 73 1.30 -6.35 6.20
C GLU A 73 1.63 -7.00 4.85
N LYS A 74 1.60 -8.34 4.77
CA LYS A 74 1.94 -9.10 3.56
C LYS A 74 1.04 -8.69 2.39
N ASP A 75 -0.25 -8.53 2.62
CA ASP A 75 -1.21 -8.17 1.56
C ASP A 75 -0.94 -6.77 1.00
N GLU A 76 -0.63 -5.79 1.86
CA GLU A 76 -0.28 -4.43 1.43
C GLU A 76 1.06 -4.39 0.70
N VAL A 77 2.04 -5.20 1.12
CA VAL A 77 3.29 -5.39 0.39
C VAL A 77 3.03 -5.96 -1.01
N LEU A 78 2.24 -7.03 -1.12
CA LEU A 78 1.91 -7.63 -2.41
C LEU A 78 1.14 -6.67 -3.30
N LYS A 79 0.19 -5.92 -2.75
CA LYS A 79 -0.54 -4.87 -3.46
C LYS A 79 0.41 -3.83 -4.03
N TYR A 80 1.36 -3.35 -3.22
CA TYR A 80 2.36 -2.38 -3.67
C TYR A 80 3.26 -2.97 -4.77
N LEU A 81 3.83 -4.17 -4.56
CA LEU A 81 4.73 -4.81 -5.52
C LEU A 81 4.05 -5.05 -6.87
N ASN A 82 2.77 -5.39 -6.88
CA ASN A 82 2.01 -5.57 -8.11
C ASN A 82 1.78 -4.27 -8.90
N THR A 83 1.93 -3.10 -8.27
CA THR A 83 1.92 -1.82 -9.01
C THR A 83 3.22 -1.56 -9.77
N LEU A 84 4.29 -2.32 -9.46
CA LEU A 84 5.59 -2.21 -10.13
C LEU A 84 5.68 -3.07 -11.40
N ASN A 85 4.68 -3.91 -11.67
CA ASN A 85 4.63 -4.77 -12.84
C ASN A 85 4.57 -3.89 -14.10
N LYS A 86 5.40 -4.22 -15.10
CA LYS A 86 5.52 -3.48 -16.35
C LYS A 86 5.03 -4.32 -17.52
#